data_AF-A0A7X2JCL1-F1
#
_entry.id   AF-A0A7X2JCL1-F1
#
_cell.length_a   1.000
_cell.length_b   1.000
_cell.length_c   1.000
_cell.angle_alpha   90.00
_cell.angle_beta   90.00
_cell.angle_gamma   90.00
#
_symmetry.space_group_name_H-M   'P 1'
#
loop_
_entity.id
_entity.type
_entity.pdbx_description
1 polymer ?
#
loop_
_entity_poly.entity_id
_entity_poly.type
_entity_poly.pdbx_seq_one_letter_code
_entity_poly.pdbx_strand_id
1 'polypeptide(L)'
;MCKIQDRRDILKILKTVEKFPGGLMVGPLLIAAVIHTWAPGIVEIGGPTTALFSSAGTMCLAGLLLFIIGSQLPVRQVGAVLKRHGTLLVIKLAAAFAVGMLLMHNFGAKGFFGISTMAFVSVLSSNNPGVFLALTKIYGDEIDHAAFGLWNVACMPTIPLLILGAASGAAFDYMALIALLYRFSWEFCLGI
;
A
#
# COMPACT_ATOMS: atom_id res chain seq x y z
N MET A 1 -6.88 12.81 -40.53
CA MET A 1 -8.16 12.89 -39.78
C MET A 1 -8.29 11.84 -38.67
N CYS A 2 -7.77 10.61 -38.83
CA CYS A 2 -7.79 9.56 -37.79
C CYS A 2 -7.11 9.95 -36.45
N LYS A 3 -5.92 10.59 -36.49
CA LYS A 3 -5.16 11.03 -35.29
C LYS A 3 -5.85 12.09 -34.41
N ILE A 4 -6.79 12.89 -34.97
CA ILE A 4 -7.45 13.99 -34.26
C ILE A 4 -8.74 13.52 -33.59
N GLN A 5 -9.40 12.50 -34.15
CA GLN A 5 -10.56 11.86 -33.55
C GLN A 5 -10.16 11.03 -32.31
N ASP A 6 -9.11 10.22 -32.45
CA ASP A 6 -8.51 9.43 -31.37
C ASP A 6 -8.11 10.30 -30.15
N ARG A 7 -7.43 11.43 -30.39
CA ARG A 7 -7.08 12.41 -29.35
C ARG A 7 -8.29 13.00 -28.62
N ARG A 8 -9.40 13.27 -29.33
CA ARG A 8 -10.63 13.82 -28.72
C ARG A 8 -11.35 12.78 -27.88
N ASP A 9 -11.34 11.52 -28.29
CA ASP A 9 -12.01 10.45 -27.56
C ASP A 9 -11.19 9.99 -26.35
N ILE A 10 -9.85 9.97 -26.44
CA ILE A 10 -8.95 9.84 -25.28
C ILE A 10 -9.21 10.97 -24.27
N LEU A 11 -9.32 12.22 -24.71
CA LEU A 11 -9.61 13.37 -23.83
C LEU A 11 -10.96 13.27 -23.12
N LYS A 12 -11.97 12.61 -23.72
CA LYS A 12 -13.29 12.39 -23.09
C LYS A 12 -13.24 11.25 -22.07
N ILE A 13 -12.54 10.16 -22.39
CA ILE A 13 -12.33 9.03 -21.47
C ILE A 13 -11.50 9.48 -20.27
N LEU A 14 -10.39 10.19 -20.50
CA LEU A 14 -9.54 10.74 -19.45
C LEU A 14 -10.35 11.64 -18.50
N LYS A 15 -11.13 12.59 -19.04
CA LYS A 15 -12.00 13.47 -18.25
C LYS A 15 -13.09 12.74 -17.47
N THR A 16 -13.56 11.60 -17.96
CA THR A 16 -14.58 10.78 -17.27
C THR A 16 -13.95 10.00 -16.12
N VAL A 17 -12.73 9.50 -16.31
CA VAL A 17 -11.98 8.74 -15.31
C VAL A 17 -11.35 9.66 -14.25
N GLU A 18 -10.89 10.86 -14.62
CA GLU A 18 -10.40 11.91 -13.72
C GLU A 18 -11.50 12.56 -12.88
N LYS A 19 -12.77 12.32 -13.21
CA LYS A 19 -13.91 12.80 -12.42
C LYS A 19 -13.93 12.20 -11.01
N PHE A 20 -13.24 11.08 -10.81
CA PHE A 20 -12.97 10.49 -9.50
C PHE A 20 -11.47 10.63 -9.15
N PRO A 21 -11.14 11.13 -7.95
CA PRO A 21 -9.75 11.18 -7.50
C PRO A 21 -9.18 9.76 -7.45
N GLY A 22 -8.12 9.51 -8.23
CA GLY A 22 -7.53 8.18 -8.34
C GLY A 22 -8.27 7.22 -9.27
N GLY A 23 -9.26 7.68 -10.05
CA GLY A 23 -9.99 6.85 -11.01
C GLY A 23 -9.08 6.18 -12.07
N LEU A 24 -7.96 6.82 -12.41
CA LEU A 24 -6.93 6.25 -13.28
C LEU A 24 -6.17 5.07 -12.64
N MET A 25 -6.18 4.95 -11.31
CA MET A 25 -5.58 3.82 -10.57
C MET A 25 -6.64 2.77 -10.21
N VAL A 26 -7.81 3.20 -9.73
CA VAL A 26 -8.90 2.31 -9.30
C VAL A 26 -9.54 1.61 -10.51
N GLY A 27 -9.70 2.30 -11.63
CA GLY A 27 -10.30 1.73 -12.85
C GLY A 27 -9.54 0.49 -13.35
N PRO A 28 -8.22 0.57 -13.58
CA PRO A 28 -7.41 -0.60 -13.95
C PRO A 28 -7.48 -1.73 -12.91
N LEU A 29 -7.50 -1.40 -11.62
CA LEU A 29 -7.61 -2.39 -10.53
C LEU A 29 -8.94 -3.17 -10.59
N LEU A 30 -10.05 -2.47 -10.80
CA LEU A 30 -11.37 -3.10 -10.94
C LEU A 30 -11.46 -3.98 -12.19
N ILE A 31 -10.92 -3.49 -13.32
CA ILE A 31 -10.88 -4.27 -14.57
C ILE A 31 -10.04 -5.53 -14.37
N ALA A 32 -8.86 -5.41 -13.77
CA ALA A 32 -7.99 -6.55 -13.48
C ALA A 32 -8.66 -7.56 -12.53
N ALA A 33 -9.36 -7.09 -11.49
CA ALA A 33 -10.09 -7.95 -10.55
C ALA A 33 -11.23 -8.72 -11.25
N VAL A 34 -11.97 -8.05 -12.15
CA VAL A 34 -13.04 -8.71 -12.94
C VAL A 34 -12.44 -9.76 -13.87
N ILE A 35 -11.39 -9.43 -14.62
CA ILE A 35 -10.73 -10.38 -15.53
C ILE A 35 -10.19 -11.59 -14.74
N HIS A 36 -9.53 -11.37 -13.61
CA HIS A 36 -8.98 -12.44 -12.79
C HIS A 36 -10.07 -13.33 -12.17
N THR A 37 -11.24 -12.76 -11.84
CA THR A 37 -12.37 -13.51 -11.29
C THR A 37 -13.01 -14.46 -12.33
N TRP A 38 -13.14 -14.02 -13.58
CA TRP A 38 -13.87 -14.76 -14.61
C TRP A 38 -12.98 -15.54 -15.58
N ALA A 39 -11.71 -15.16 -15.73
CA ALA A 39 -10.76 -15.78 -16.66
C ALA A 39 -9.30 -15.68 -16.14
N PRO A 40 -8.96 -16.34 -15.01
CA PRO A 40 -7.62 -16.26 -14.41
C PRO A 40 -6.50 -16.76 -15.34
N GLY A 41 -6.80 -17.72 -16.23
CA GLY A 41 -5.82 -18.28 -17.18
C GLY A 41 -5.53 -17.40 -18.41
N ILE A 42 -6.22 -16.28 -18.60
CA ILE A 42 -6.03 -15.44 -19.80
C ILE A 42 -4.66 -14.75 -19.82
N VAL A 43 -3.99 -14.64 -18.67
CA VAL A 43 -2.63 -14.09 -18.52
C VAL A 43 -1.55 -15.18 -18.56
N GLU A 44 -1.94 -16.45 -18.57
CA GLU A 44 -1.06 -17.62 -18.60
C GLU A 44 -0.80 -18.13 -20.03
N ILE A 45 -0.75 -17.22 -20.99
CA ILE A 45 -0.58 -17.51 -22.44
C ILE A 45 0.83 -18.08 -22.77
N GLY A 46 1.70 -18.24 -21.77
CA GLY A 46 3.09 -18.66 -21.90
C GLY A 46 4.08 -17.50 -22.09
N GLY A 47 5.36 -17.77 -21.88
CA GLY A 47 6.44 -16.81 -22.11
C GLY A 47 6.51 -15.66 -21.07
N PRO A 48 6.99 -14.46 -21.46
CA PRO A 48 7.21 -13.33 -20.55
C PRO A 48 5.95 -12.86 -19.82
N THR A 49 4.78 -12.98 -20.46
CA THR A 49 3.49 -12.57 -19.87
C THR A 49 3.16 -13.41 -18.64
N THR A 50 3.31 -14.74 -18.72
CA THR A 50 3.07 -15.63 -17.56
C THR A 50 4.09 -15.41 -16.45
N ALA A 51 5.35 -15.12 -16.80
CA ALA A 51 6.36 -14.77 -15.81
C ALA A 51 6.03 -13.45 -15.08
N LEU A 52 5.52 -12.44 -15.78
CA LEU A 52 5.10 -11.16 -15.20
C LEU A 52 3.94 -11.31 -14.21
N PHE A 53 2.95 -12.14 -14.54
CA PHE A 53 1.77 -12.37 -13.70
C PHE A 53 1.95 -13.48 -12.64
N SER A 54 3.14 -14.06 -12.54
CA SER A 54 3.48 -15.02 -11.48
C SER A 54 3.62 -14.34 -10.11
N SER A 55 3.60 -15.13 -9.03
CA SER A 55 3.86 -14.64 -7.67
C SER A 55 5.24 -14.00 -7.52
N ALA A 56 6.27 -14.59 -8.13
CA ALA A 56 7.62 -14.04 -8.18
C ALA A 56 7.68 -12.73 -8.99
N GLY A 57 6.99 -12.68 -10.14
CA GLY A 57 6.87 -11.48 -10.96
C GLY A 57 6.18 -10.33 -10.23
N THR A 58 5.09 -10.63 -9.52
CA THR A 58 4.35 -9.66 -8.69
C THR A 58 5.21 -9.11 -7.56
N MET A 59 5.95 -9.96 -6.85
CA MET A 59 6.88 -9.50 -5.81
C MET A 59 8.05 -8.67 -6.38
N CYS A 60 8.55 -9.02 -7.56
CA CYS A 60 9.58 -8.25 -8.26
C CYS A 60 9.06 -6.86 -8.67
N LEU A 61 7.87 -6.79 -9.29
CA LEU A 61 7.23 -5.53 -9.68
C LEU A 61 6.90 -4.66 -8.46
N ALA A 62 6.45 -5.24 -7.35
CA ALA A 62 6.24 -4.52 -6.10
C ALA A 62 7.56 -3.93 -5.58
N GLY A 63 8.65 -4.70 -5.61
CA GLY A 63 9.99 -4.22 -5.25
C GLY A 63 10.48 -3.08 -6.16
N LEU A 64 10.31 -3.19 -7.47
CA LEU A 64 10.67 -2.17 -8.44
C LEU A 64 9.83 -0.89 -8.27
N LEU A 65 8.53 -1.04 -8.05
CA LEU A 65 7.63 0.07 -7.80
C LEU A 65 8.04 0.82 -6.52
N LEU A 66 8.33 0.10 -5.45
CA LEU A 66 8.85 0.69 -4.20
C LEU A 66 10.19 1.41 -4.44
N PHE A 67 11.08 0.83 -5.25
CA PHE A 67 12.35 1.46 -5.62
C PHE A 67 12.15 2.80 -6.36
N ILE A 68 11.28 2.81 -7.38
CA ILE A 68 10.96 4.02 -8.15
C ILE A 68 10.30 5.09 -7.27
N ILE A 69 9.47 4.67 -6.31
CA ILE A 69 8.82 5.59 -5.38
C ILE A 69 9.83 6.16 -4.37
N GLY A 70 10.74 5.33 -3.87
CA GLY A 70 11.83 5.76 -2.99
C GLY A 70 12.75 6.79 -3.64
N SER A 71 13.11 6.60 -4.91
CA SER A 71 13.96 7.53 -5.66
C SER A 71 13.32 8.88 -5.98
N GLN A 72 11.99 9.01 -5.83
CA GLN A 72 11.27 10.27 -6.01
C GLN A 72 11.23 11.14 -4.74
N LEU A 73 11.75 10.66 -3.60
CA LEU A 73 11.76 11.41 -2.34
C LEU A 73 12.99 12.34 -2.27
N PRO A 74 12.85 13.67 -2.41
CA PRO A 74 13.99 14.56 -2.26
C PRO A 74 14.55 14.52 -0.83
N VAL A 75 15.85 14.23 -0.69
CA VAL A 75 16.58 14.12 0.60
C VAL A 75 16.37 15.35 1.50
N ARG A 76 16.18 16.53 0.89
CA ARG A 76 15.91 17.78 1.62
C ARG A 76 14.54 17.81 2.33
N GLN A 77 13.55 17.07 1.82
CA GLN A 77 12.18 17.05 2.37
C GLN A 77 11.94 15.91 3.37
N VAL A 78 12.84 14.91 3.40
CA VAL A 78 12.87 13.79 4.36
C VAL A 78 12.50 14.19 5.79
N GLY A 79 13.18 15.22 6.32
CA GLY A 79 12.98 15.62 7.72
C GLY A 79 11.58 16.19 7.96
N ALA A 80 11.02 16.89 6.98
CA ALA A 80 9.65 17.41 7.05
C ALA A 80 8.61 16.29 6.92
N VAL A 81 8.84 15.35 5.99
CA VAL A 81 7.99 14.16 5.81
C VAL A 81 7.96 13.31 7.08
N LEU A 82 9.10 13.01 7.68
CA LEU A 82 9.18 12.23 8.93
C LEU A 82 8.50 12.94 10.11
N LYS A 83 8.66 14.27 10.24
CA LYS A 83 8.00 15.02 11.32
C LYS A 83 6.48 15.04 11.20
N ARG A 84 5.94 15.13 9.99
CA ARG A 84 4.48 15.22 9.78
C ARG A 84 3.84 13.85 9.63
N HIS A 85 4.29 13.09 8.64
CA HIS A 85 3.70 11.79 8.29
C HIS A 85 4.27 10.65 9.12
N GLY A 86 5.53 10.75 9.57
CA GLY A 86 6.09 9.78 10.52
C GLY A 86 5.36 9.80 11.86
N THR A 87 5.01 10.98 12.38
CA THR A 87 4.18 11.09 13.59
C THR A 87 2.80 10.48 13.39
N LEU A 88 2.14 10.75 12.25
CA LEU A 88 0.84 10.12 11.92
C LEU A 88 0.95 8.59 11.83
N LEU A 89 2.03 8.09 11.22
CA LEU A 89 2.29 6.66 11.14
C LEU A 89 2.46 6.05 12.53
N VAL A 90 3.28 6.63 13.39
CA VAL A 90 3.50 6.15 14.77
C VAL A 90 2.18 6.12 15.55
N ILE A 91 1.38 7.19 15.47
CA ILE A 91 0.07 7.24 16.15
C ILE A 91 -0.86 6.14 15.63
N LYS A 92 -0.93 5.94 14.30
CA LYS A 92 -1.74 4.87 13.70
C LYS A 92 -1.30 3.49 14.18
N LEU A 93 0.01 3.22 14.18
CA LEU A 93 0.56 1.93 14.62
C LEU A 93 0.33 1.69 16.12
N ALA A 94 0.52 2.72 16.94
CA ALA A 94 0.26 2.65 18.37
C ALA A 94 -1.23 2.41 18.65
N ALA A 95 -2.13 3.07 17.94
CA ALA A 95 -3.57 2.84 18.04
C ALA A 95 -3.96 1.42 17.62
N ALA A 96 -3.43 0.94 16.48
CA ALA A 96 -3.67 -0.43 16.02
C ALA A 96 -3.15 -1.47 17.01
N PHE A 97 -1.97 -1.24 17.60
CA PHE A 97 -1.39 -2.10 18.63
C PHE A 97 -2.23 -2.11 19.91
N ALA A 98 -2.62 -0.93 20.41
CA ALA A 98 -3.44 -0.81 21.61
C ALA A 98 -4.79 -1.52 21.44
N VAL A 99 -5.48 -1.28 20.32
CA VAL A 99 -6.75 -1.96 20.03
C VAL A 99 -6.55 -3.46 19.84
N GLY A 100 -5.47 -3.89 19.18
CA GLY A 100 -5.12 -5.31 19.03
C GLY A 100 -4.91 -6.00 20.36
N MET A 101 -4.18 -5.39 21.30
CA MET A 101 -4.00 -5.90 22.65
C MET A 101 -5.32 -5.95 23.44
N LEU A 102 -6.12 -4.88 23.38
CA LEU A 102 -7.41 -4.83 24.07
C LEU A 102 -8.38 -5.90 23.56
N LEU A 103 -8.45 -6.11 22.25
CA LEU A 103 -9.30 -7.14 21.66
C LEU A 103 -8.81 -8.54 22.01
N MET A 104 -7.50 -8.78 21.94
CA MET A 104 -6.93 -10.07 22.27
C MET A 104 -7.11 -10.40 23.76
N HIS A 105 -6.93 -9.43 24.65
CA HIS A 105 -7.12 -9.62 26.09
C HIS A 105 -8.58 -9.90 26.47
N ASN A 106 -9.54 -9.16 25.90
CA ASN A 106 -10.95 -9.25 26.30
C ASN A 106 -11.74 -10.34 25.53
N PHE A 107 -11.40 -10.60 24.27
CA PHE A 107 -12.17 -11.48 23.38
C PHE A 107 -11.34 -12.62 22.77
N GLY A 108 -10.02 -12.63 22.97
CA GLY A 108 -9.12 -13.64 22.40
C GLY A 108 -9.04 -13.59 20.87
N ALA A 109 -8.53 -14.66 20.25
CA ALA A 109 -8.37 -14.74 18.80
C ALA A 109 -9.71 -14.75 18.03
N LYS A 110 -10.78 -15.25 18.67
CA LYS A 110 -12.14 -15.29 18.09
C LYS A 110 -12.71 -13.90 17.83
N GLY A 111 -12.24 -12.89 18.55
CA GLY A 111 -12.67 -11.50 18.40
C GLY A 111 -14.13 -11.30 18.82
N PHE A 112 -14.76 -10.28 18.26
CA PHE A 112 -16.03 -9.74 18.73
C PHE A 112 -17.05 -9.63 17.58
N PHE A 113 -18.33 -9.90 17.85
CA PHE A 113 -19.42 -9.89 16.86
C PHE A 113 -19.17 -10.73 15.59
N GLY A 114 -18.43 -11.85 15.71
CA GLY A 114 -18.11 -12.71 14.57
C GLY A 114 -16.97 -12.19 13.69
N ILE A 115 -16.34 -11.07 14.06
CA ILE A 115 -15.14 -10.54 13.43
C ILE A 115 -13.94 -10.92 14.29
N SER A 116 -12.98 -11.62 13.70
CA SER A 116 -11.77 -12.05 14.43
C SER A 116 -10.90 -10.85 14.82
N THR A 117 -10.11 -11.02 15.88
CA THR A 117 -9.13 -10.00 16.30
C THR A 117 -8.11 -9.72 15.20
N MET A 118 -7.78 -10.73 14.40
CA MET A 118 -6.92 -10.58 13.22
C MET A 118 -7.55 -9.67 12.15
N ALA A 119 -8.85 -9.82 11.89
CA ALA A 119 -9.56 -8.97 10.94
C ALA A 119 -9.60 -7.51 11.42
N PHE A 120 -9.88 -7.26 12.70
CA PHE A 120 -9.84 -5.91 13.27
C PHE A 120 -8.46 -5.26 13.14
N VAL A 121 -7.41 -5.96 13.57
CA VAL A 121 -6.03 -5.44 13.51
C VAL A 121 -5.58 -5.20 12.07
N SER A 122 -5.97 -6.09 11.15
CA SER A 122 -5.66 -5.95 9.73
C SER A 122 -6.32 -4.72 9.12
N VAL A 123 -7.60 -4.47 9.42
CA VAL A 123 -8.32 -3.29 8.93
C VAL A 123 -7.74 -2.00 9.51
N LEU A 124 -7.40 -1.97 10.79
CA LEU A 124 -6.81 -0.79 11.44
C LEU A 124 -5.42 -0.45 10.88
N SER A 125 -4.62 -1.47 10.62
CA SER A 125 -3.26 -1.31 10.09
C SER A 125 -3.26 -1.04 8.57
N SER A 126 -4.32 -1.45 7.87
CA SER A 126 -4.45 -1.25 6.43
C SER A 126 -4.44 0.24 6.06
N ASN A 127 -3.76 0.57 4.97
CA ASN A 127 -3.82 1.87 4.33
C ASN A 127 -3.71 1.67 2.81
N ASN A 128 -4.11 2.68 2.04
CA ASN A 128 -3.98 2.66 0.58
C ASN A 128 -3.14 3.87 0.15
N PRO A 129 -1.83 3.67 -0.11
CA PRO A 129 -0.93 4.76 -0.47
C PRO A 129 -1.28 5.32 -1.86
N GLY A 130 -1.88 4.52 -2.77
CA GLY A 130 -2.26 4.99 -4.10
C GLY A 130 -3.42 6.00 -4.07
N VAL A 131 -4.45 5.72 -3.27
CA VAL A 131 -5.54 6.68 -3.03
C VAL A 131 -5.02 7.91 -2.29
N PHE A 132 -4.12 7.72 -1.32
CA PHE A 132 -3.46 8.83 -0.64
C PHE A 132 -2.74 9.74 -1.64
N LEU A 133 -1.89 9.21 -2.52
CA LEU A 133 -1.19 9.99 -3.54
C LEU A 133 -2.16 10.72 -4.47
N ALA A 134 -3.25 10.07 -4.88
CA ALA A 134 -4.25 10.69 -5.73
C ALA A 134 -4.93 11.90 -5.06
N LEU A 135 -5.24 11.78 -3.77
CA LEU A 135 -5.85 12.86 -3.00
C LEU A 135 -4.85 13.97 -2.69
N THR A 136 -3.61 13.63 -2.29
CA THR A 136 -2.60 14.64 -1.98
C THR A 136 -2.19 15.41 -3.23
N LYS A 137 -2.18 14.79 -4.42
CA LYS A 137 -2.00 15.53 -5.69
C LYS A 137 -3.05 16.61 -5.94
N ILE A 138 -4.27 16.45 -5.43
CA ILE A 138 -5.38 17.39 -5.64
C ILE A 138 -5.49 18.39 -4.48
N TYR A 139 -5.27 17.94 -3.25
CA TYR A 139 -5.59 18.69 -2.02
C TYR A 139 -4.38 18.92 -1.08
N GLY A 140 -3.24 18.29 -1.34
CA GLY A 140 -2.05 18.32 -0.48
C GLY A 140 -0.91 19.16 -1.03
N ASP A 141 0.14 19.31 -0.23
CA ASP A 141 1.37 20.02 -0.56
C ASP A 141 2.51 19.06 -1.01
N GLU A 142 3.67 19.60 -1.37
CA GLU A 142 4.83 18.80 -1.79
C GLU A 142 5.28 17.77 -0.72
N ILE A 143 5.13 18.11 0.58
CA ILE A 143 5.49 17.21 1.69
C ILE A 143 4.50 16.05 1.74
N ASP A 144 3.21 16.30 1.49
CA ASP A 144 2.18 15.27 1.40
C ASP A 144 2.36 14.36 0.18
N HIS A 145 2.88 14.87 -0.94
CA HIS A 145 3.21 14.03 -2.11
C HIS A 145 4.41 13.14 -1.82
N ALA A 146 5.44 13.71 -1.23
CA ALA A 146 6.67 13.02 -0.84
C ALA A 146 6.44 11.91 0.20
N ALA A 147 5.38 12.01 1.01
CA ALA A 147 5.00 11.00 1.99
C ALA A 147 4.49 9.68 1.39
N PHE A 148 4.23 9.62 0.08
CA PHE A 148 3.76 8.40 -0.58
C PHE A 148 4.70 7.20 -0.37
N GLY A 149 6.03 7.42 -0.40
CA GLY A 149 7.00 6.36 -0.10
C GLY A 149 6.87 5.83 1.32
N LEU A 150 6.75 6.72 2.30
CA LEU A 150 6.59 6.36 3.72
C LEU A 150 5.30 5.52 3.94
N TRP A 151 4.20 5.90 3.31
CA TRP A 151 2.93 5.17 3.44
C TRP A 151 2.94 3.80 2.73
N ASN A 152 3.72 3.64 1.67
CA ASN A 152 3.89 2.34 1.02
C ASN A 152 4.57 1.30 1.93
N VAL A 153 5.56 1.71 2.72
CA VAL A 153 6.19 0.84 3.73
C VAL A 153 5.18 0.39 4.77
N ALA A 154 4.31 1.31 5.19
CA ALA A 154 3.27 1.03 6.18
C ALA A 154 2.16 0.11 5.66
N CYS A 155 2.05 -0.10 4.34
CA CYS A 155 1.01 -0.92 3.72
C CYS A 155 1.31 -2.45 3.82
N MET A 156 2.44 -2.84 4.41
CA MET A 156 2.89 -4.23 4.43
C MET A 156 2.12 -5.11 5.43
N PRO A 157 1.86 -6.39 5.09
CA PRO A 157 1.14 -7.34 5.97
C PRO A 157 1.92 -7.68 7.26
N THR A 158 3.20 -7.34 7.33
CA THR A 158 4.08 -7.56 8.49
C THR A 158 3.58 -6.86 9.75
N ILE A 159 3.01 -5.65 9.62
CA ILE A 159 2.55 -4.84 10.76
C ILE A 159 1.40 -5.53 11.54
N PRO A 160 0.29 -5.94 10.88
CA PRO A 160 -0.76 -6.69 11.56
C PRO A 160 -0.27 -7.96 12.26
N LEU A 161 0.66 -8.68 11.62
CA LEU A 161 1.22 -9.92 12.17
C LEU A 161 2.08 -9.67 13.42
N LEU A 162 2.89 -8.61 13.42
CA LEU A 162 3.67 -8.19 14.58
C LEU A 162 2.76 -7.82 15.77
N ILE A 163 1.69 -7.07 15.51
CA ILE A 163 0.72 -6.69 16.54
C ILE A 163 0.05 -7.93 17.14
N LEU A 164 -0.39 -8.87 16.31
CA LEU A 164 -1.06 -10.09 16.78
C LEU A 164 -0.10 -11.04 17.50
N GLY A 165 1.14 -11.16 17.03
CA GLY A 165 2.18 -11.95 17.70
C GLY A 165 2.42 -11.43 19.12
N ALA A 166 2.59 -10.12 19.26
CA ALA A 166 2.71 -9.47 20.57
C ALA A 166 1.46 -9.65 21.44
N ALA A 167 0.27 -9.40 20.87
CA ALA A 167 -0.98 -9.43 21.62
C ALA A 167 -1.38 -10.83 22.11
N SER A 168 -1.03 -11.88 21.36
CA SER A 168 -1.37 -13.28 21.69
C SER A 168 -0.39 -13.94 22.68
N GLY A 169 0.70 -13.26 23.04
CA GLY A 169 1.79 -13.84 23.84
C GLY A 169 2.63 -14.87 23.06
N ALA A 170 2.42 -14.99 21.75
CA ALA A 170 3.31 -15.73 20.88
C ALA A 170 4.69 -15.05 20.84
N ALA A 171 5.74 -15.81 20.53
CA ALA A 171 7.09 -15.26 20.40
C ALA A 171 7.07 -14.07 19.44
N PHE A 172 7.43 -12.89 19.94
CA PHE A 172 7.51 -11.68 19.14
C PHE A 172 8.56 -11.88 18.06
N ASP A 173 8.13 -11.88 16.79
CA ASP A 173 9.03 -12.06 15.65
C ASP A 173 9.84 -10.77 15.43
N TYR A 174 10.92 -10.66 16.20
CA TYR A 174 11.88 -9.57 16.10
C TYR A 174 12.55 -9.52 14.71
N MET A 175 12.62 -10.66 14.00
CA MET A 175 13.19 -10.72 12.65
C MET A 175 12.28 -10.00 11.66
N ALA A 176 10.96 -10.15 11.79
CA ALA A 176 9.99 -9.41 10.99
C ALA A 176 10.08 -7.88 11.23
N LEU A 177 10.36 -7.46 12.47
CA LEU A 177 10.59 -6.05 12.79
C LEU A 177 11.91 -5.53 12.20
N ILE A 178 12.99 -6.30 12.29
CA ILE A 178 14.27 -5.97 11.65
C ILE A 178 14.11 -5.91 10.13
N ALA A 179 13.38 -6.85 9.52
CA ALA A 179 13.12 -6.84 8.08
C ALA A 179 12.34 -5.60 7.66
N LEU A 180 11.35 -5.16 8.45
CA LEU A 180 10.61 -3.92 8.23
C LEU A 180 11.52 -2.69 8.32
N LEU A 181 12.36 -2.60 9.36
CA LEU A 181 13.28 -1.48 9.56
C LEU A 181 14.41 -1.45 8.52
N TYR A 182 14.96 -2.61 8.17
CA TYR A 182 15.96 -2.76 7.12
C TYR A 182 15.37 -2.33 5.79
N ARG A 183 14.15 -2.81 5.46
CA ARG A 183 13.45 -2.41 4.23
C ARG A 183 13.19 -0.91 4.20
N PHE A 184 12.69 -0.35 5.30
CA PHE A 184 12.48 1.10 5.45
C PHE A 184 13.78 1.89 5.24
N SER A 185 14.87 1.46 5.86
CA SER A 185 16.17 2.12 5.77
C SER A 185 16.77 2.03 4.37
N TRP A 186 16.64 0.87 3.72
CA TRP A 186 17.11 0.63 2.35
C TRP A 186 16.35 1.48 1.34
N GLU A 187 15.03 1.59 1.47
CA GLU A 187 14.21 2.47 0.63
C GLU A 187 14.59 3.93 0.81
N PHE A 188 14.95 4.34 2.03
CA PHE A 188 15.42 5.69 2.34
C PHE A 188 16.82 5.99 1.79
N CYS A 189 17.77 5.05 1.94
CA CYS A 189 19.13 5.17 1.43
C CYS A 189 19.19 5.14 -0.11
N LEU A 190 18.27 4.44 -0.77
CA LEU A 190 18.16 4.43 -2.23
C LEU A 190 17.36 5.60 -2.81
N GLY A 191 16.72 6.41 -1.96
CA GLY A 191 16.14 7.71 -2.30
C GLY A 191 17.17 8.85 -2.39
N ILE A 192 18.47 8.52 -2.36
CA ILE A 192 19.62 9.42 -2.48
C ILE A 192 20.19 9.30 -3.90
#